data_AF-A0A3C0QJE5-F1
#
_entry.id   AF-A0A3C0QJE5-F1
#
_cell.length_a   1.000
_cell.length_b   1.000
_cell.length_c   1.000
_cell.angle_alpha   90.00
_cell.angle_beta   90.00
_cell.angle_gamma   90.00
#
_symmetry.space_group_name_H-M   'P 1'
#
loop_
_entity.id
_entity.type
_entity.pdbx_description
1 polymer ?
#
loop_
_entity_poly.entity_id
_entity_poly.type
_entity_poly.pdbx_seq_one_letter_code
_entity_poly.pdbx_strand_id
1 'polypeptide(L)' 'KKAIKEGRNITLRPMGAYERKIIHNALSKFKDISTRSRDEEPNRRIIIYPLK' A
#
# COMPACT_ATOMS: atom_id res chain seq x y z
N LYS A 1 -5.62 3.31 -10.40
CA LYS A 1 -4.31 3.99 -10.45
C LYS A 1 -4.37 5.43 -9.89
N LYS A 2 -4.84 5.63 -8.64
CA LYS A 2 -4.95 6.99 -8.06
C LYS A 2 -3.59 7.54 -7.62
N ALA A 3 -2.77 6.72 -6.94
CA ALA A 3 -1.43 7.10 -6.47
C ALA A 3 -0.50 7.54 -7.63
N ILE A 4 -0.50 6.77 -8.72
CA ILE A 4 0.28 7.09 -9.93
C ILE A 4 -0.21 8.39 -10.57
N LYS A 5 -1.52 8.55 -10.75
CA LYS A 5 -2.11 9.74 -11.39
C LYS A 5 -1.84 11.02 -10.60
N GLU A 6 -1.97 10.96 -9.28
CA GLU A 6 -1.78 12.12 -8.41
C GLU A 6 -0.30 12.31 -8.00
N GLY A 7 0.58 11.34 -8.29
CA GLY A 7 1.99 11.38 -7.92
C GLY A 7 2.24 11.49 -6.41
N ARG A 8 1.25 11.16 -5.58
CA ARG A 8 1.32 11.23 -4.12
C ARG A 8 1.14 9.88 -3.48
N ASN A 9 1.66 9.75 -2.27
CA ASN A 9 1.45 8.57 -1.45
C ASN A 9 -0.05 8.43 -1.08
N ILE A 10 -0.53 7.20 -1.07
CA ILE A 10 -1.89 6.88 -0.64
C ILE A 10 -1.81 5.95 0.54
N THR A 11 -2.37 6.38 1.66
CA THR A 11 -2.49 5.59 2.87
C THR A 11 -3.82 4.86 2.87
N LEU A 12 -3.79 3.55 2.98
CA LEU A 12 -4.97 2.72 3.19
C LEU A 12 -5.36 2.70 4.67
N ARG A 13 -6.57 2.21 4.95
CA ARG A 13 -7.02 1.98 6.32
C ARG A 13 -6.16 0.89 6.99
N PRO A 14 -6.00 0.91 8.33
CA PRO A 14 -5.47 -0.22 9.07
C PRO A 14 -6.26 -1.49 8.76
N MET A 15 -5.57 -2.63 8.66
CA MET A 15 -6.19 -3.91 8.33
C MET A 15 -5.33 -5.07 8.85
N GLY A 16 -5.94 -6.23 9.03
CA GLY A 16 -5.27 -7.40 9.59
C GLY A 16 -4.12 -7.92 8.71
N ALA A 17 -3.25 -8.74 9.29
CA ALA A 17 -2.08 -9.28 8.58
C ALA A 17 -2.44 -10.03 7.28
N TYR A 18 -3.56 -10.77 7.28
CA TYR A 18 -4.04 -11.53 6.12
C TYR A 18 -4.46 -10.61 4.97
N GLU A 19 -5.31 -9.61 5.24
CA GLU A 19 -5.73 -8.62 4.25
C GLU A 19 -4.53 -7.84 3.69
N ARG A 20 -3.59 -7.43 4.56
CA ARG A 20 -2.36 -6.76 4.12
C ARG A 20 -1.56 -7.62 3.15
N LYS A 21 -1.44 -8.92 3.40
CA LYS A 21 -0.73 -9.86 2.53
C LYS A 21 -1.37 -9.96 1.14
N ILE A 22 -2.71 -10.01 1.09
CA ILE A 22 -3.44 -10.03 -0.19
C ILE A 22 -3.16 -8.74 -0.97
N ILE A 23 -3.27 -7.58 -0.32
CA ILE A 23 -3.04 -6.29 -0.97
C ILE A 23 -1.60 -6.15 -1.45
N HIS A 24 -0.61 -6.50 -0.63
CA HIS A 24 0.80 -6.48 -1.03
C HIS A 24 1.06 -7.38 -2.24
N ASN A 25 0.52 -8.60 -2.25
CA ASN A 25 0.68 -9.51 -3.38
C ASN A 25 -0.03 -9.00 -4.65
N ALA A 26 -1.22 -8.43 -4.51
CA ALA A 26 -1.95 -7.85 -5.64
C ALA A 26 -1.23 -6.63 -6.22
N LEU A 27 -0.70 -5.75 -5.37
CA LEU A 27 -0.02 -4.53 -5.78
C LEU A 27 1.43 -4.76 -6.22
N SER A 28 2.08 -5.84 -5.78
CA SER A 28 3.42 -6.24 -6.22
C SER A 28 3.56 -6.42 -7.74
N LYS A 29 2.46 -6.68 -8.46
CA LYS A 29 2.47 -6.85 -9.92
C LYS A 29 2.67 -5.53 -10.67
N PHE A 30 2.47 -4.39 -10.01
CA PHE A 30 2.57 -3.07 -10.63
C PHE A 30 3.95 -2.48 -10.39
N LYS A 31 4.77 -2.36 -11.44
CA LYS A 31 6.12 -1.77 -11.36
C LYS A 31 6.14 -0.27 -11.08
N ASP A 32 5.02 0.42 -11.33
CA ASP A 32 4.89 1.87 -11.16
C ASP A 32 4.58 2.28 -9.71
N ILE A 33 4.48 1.31 -8.79
CA ILE A 33 4.19 1.57 -7.37
C ILE A 33 5.02 0.66 -6.47
N SER A 34 5.26 1.12 -5.24
CA SER A 34 5.81 0.34 -4.15
C SER A 34 4.87 0.39 -2.97
N THR A 35 4.72 -0.70 -2.24
CA THR A 35 3.86 -0.78 -1.05
C THR A 35 4.70 -1.05 0.19
N ARG A 36 4.42 -0.36 1.30
CA ARG A 36 5.02 -0.67 2.60
C ARG A 36 3.98 -0.67 3.69
N SER A 37 4.13 -1.57 4.67
CA SER A 37 3.34 -1.51 5.89
C SER A 37 4.02 -0.60 6.90
N ARG A 38 3.27 0.36 7.44
CA ARG A 38 3.69 1.26 8.51
C ARG A 38 2.79 1.08 9.74
N ASP A 39 3.30 1.51 10.88
CA ASP A 39 2.69 1.39 12.21
C ASP A 39 2.67 -0.05 12.76
N GLU A 40 2.18 -0.17 13.99
CA GLU A 40 2.07 -1.43 14.74
C GLU A 40 0.61 -1.89 14.84
N GLU A 41 0.41 -3.20 15.05
CA GLU A 41 -0.93 -3.79 15.19
C GLU A 41 -1.64 -3.21 16.44
N PRO A 42 -2.94 -2.87 16.38
CA PRO A 42 -3.92 -3.06 15.29
C PRO A 42 -3.97 -1.92 14.26
N ASN A 43 -3.17 -0.87 14.45
CA ASN A 43 -3.18 0.33 13.61
C ASN A 43 -2.30 0.19 12.35
N ARG A 44 -1.75 -1.01 12.12
CA ARG A 44 -0.83 -1.28 11.02
C ARG A 44 -1.52 -1.14 9.68
N ARG A 45 -1.01 -0.23 8.86
CA ARG A 45 -1.63 0.15 7.58
C ARG A 45 -0.66 0.01 6.42
N ILE A 46 -1.19 -0.04 5.19
CA ILE A 46 -0.39 -0.05 3.97
C ILE A 46 -0.33 1.35 3.38
N ILE A 47 0.87 1.80 3.06
CA ILE A 47 1.12 3.02 2.29
C ILE A 47 1.60 2.61 0.90
N ILE A 48 0.93 3.15 -0.11
CA ILE A 48 1.26 2.99 -1.52
C ILE A 48 2.07 4.21 -1.95
N TYR A 49 3.28 3.98 -2.41
CA TYR A 49 4.19 4.98 -2.95
C TYR A 49 4.20 4.86 -4.48
N PRO A 50 3.85 5.92 -5.22
CA PRO A 50 4.08 5.93 -6.66
C PRO A 50 5.58 6.00 -6.94
N LEU A 51 6.07 5.12 -7.82
CA LEU A 51 7.39 5.23 -8.42
C LEU A 51 7.19 6.08 -9.66
N LYS A 52 7.54 7.36 -9.55
CA LYS A 52 7.43 8.34 -10.63
C LYS A 52 8.74 8.41 -11.40
#